data_AF-A0A7S4MSG8-F1
#
_entry.id   AF-A0A7S4MSG8-F1
#
_cell.length_a   1.000
_cell.length_b   1.000
_cell.length_c   1.000
_cell.angle_alpha   90.00
_cell.angle_beta   90.00
_cell.angle_gamma   90.00
#
_symmetry.space_group_name_H-M   'P 1'
#
loop_
_entity.id
_entity.type
_entity.pdbx_description
1 polymer ?
#
loop_
_entity_poly.entity_id
_entity_poly.type
_entity_poly.pdbx_seq_one_letter_code
_entity_poly.pdbx_strand_id
1 'polypeptide(L)'
;VAPNIYYLGNCGSVMFGGLRIAGISGIYKDYDHEKPRFEKPPFTDSTMRSAYHQRNSDVLRLSKLGQDSVDILLSHDWPIGITKHGNEQQLLRFKSFFAEDIKNGQLGSPAVEYLLNYLQPKYHFAAHLHCRFPAIVKHETGNVTKFLALDKVLPNRHFLQILEFPTETPKDQLKLQYDSKWLAVLKLTHMLEHPLYAMNPPPEIVTDLPQEETIQNIRARYEEIYKSADLAIPQNFRQTQPPYDPATPNVPEKPLDFHQTNELMELLGVENIFHNPPALESFTAPAAPVIPNVPVPVENPEEIDLDDL
;
A
#
# COMPACT_ATOMS: atom_id res chain seq x y z
N VAL A 1 -1.63 -15.76 3.75
CA VAL A 1 -2.18 -15.63 2.37
C VAL A 1 -2.60 -17.02 1.90
N ALA A 2 -3.69 -17.13 1.14
CA ALA A 2 -4.23 -18.40 0.65
C ALA A 2 -3.99 -18.54 -0.88
N PRO A 3 -4.18 -19.74 -1.48
CA PRO A 3 -4.08 -19.90 -2.92
C PRO A 3 -4.96 -18.90 -3.69
N ASN A 4 -4.47 -18.40 -4.83
CA ASN A 4 -5.14 -17.38 -5.67
C ASN A 4 -5.39 -16.03 -5.00
N ILE A 5 -4.76 -15.75 -3.87
CA ILE A 5 -4.78 -14.44 -3.22
C ILE A 5 -3.36 -13.88 -3.24
N TYR A 6 -3.20 -12.65 -3.72
CA TYR A 6 -1.93 -11.93 -3.65
C TYR A 6 -2.13 -10.65 -2.84
N TYR A 7 -1.38 -10.52 -1.74
CA TYR A 7 -1.36 -9.30 -0.95
C TYR A 7 -0.27 -8.37 -1.47
N LEU A 8 -0.64 -7.16 -1.91
CA LEU A 8 0.31 -6.16 -2.42
C LEU A 8 1.28 -5.63 -1.36
N GLY A 9 1.01 -5.88 -0.08
CA GLY A 9 1.76 -5.29 1.04
C GLY A 9 1.13 -3.99 1.53
N ASN A 10 1.86 -3.29 2.41
CA ASN A 10 1.47 -1.95 2.89
C ASN A 10 1.34 -0.97 1.72
N CYS A 11 2.23 -1.09 0.74
CA CYS A 11 2.11 -0.53 -0.59
C CYS A 11 2.81 -1.47 -1.60
N GLY A 12 2.37 -1.47 -2.84
CA GLY A 12 2.86 -2.43 -3.84
C GLY A 12 2.49 -2.06 -5.28
N SER A 13 3.21 -2.64 -6.25
CA SER A 13 2.84 -2.62 -7.67
C SER A 13 3.17 -3.94 -8.35
N VAL A 14 2.27 -4.38 -9.22
CA VAL A 14 2.35 -5.61 -10.02
C VAL A 14 1.88 -5.35 -11.44
N MET A 15 2.25 -6.24 -12.35
CA MET A 15 1.78 -6.21 -13.74
C MET A 15 0.78 -7.35 -13.98
N PHE A 16 -0.28 -7.07 -14.73
CA PHE A 16 -1.23 -8.08 -15.19
C PHE A 16 -1.82 -7.70 -16.55
N GLY A 17 -1.63 -8.55 -17.57
CA GLY A 17 -2.15 -8.30 -18.92
C GLY A 17 -1.68 -6.98 -19.53
N GLY A 18 -0.47 -6.53 -19.20
CA GLY A 18 0.10 -5.26 -19.64
C GLY A 18 -0.28 -4.04 -18.79
N LEU A 19 -1.17 -4.19 -17.80
CA LEU A 19 -1.57 -3.10 -16.89
C LEU A 19 -0.67 -3.06 -15.65
N ARG A 20 -0.23 -1.86 -15.27
CA ARG A 20 0.38 -1.62 -13.96
C ARG A 20 -0.69 -1.35 -12.91
N ILE A 21 -0.78 -2.24 -11.93
CA ILE A 21 -1.72 -2.14 -10.80
C ILE A 21 -0.90 -1.82 -9.55
N ALA A 22 -1.06 -0.60 -9.04
CA ALA A 22 -0.45 -0.13 -7.81
C ALA A 22 -1.49 -0.05 -6.69
N GLY A 23 -1.06 -0.19 -5.44
CA GLY A 23 -1.95 -0.08 -4.30
C GLY A 23 -1.29 0.41 -3.03
N ILE A 24 -2.07 1.09 -2.19
CA ILE A 24 -1.73 1.46 -0.82
C ILE A 24 -2.79 0.91 0.13
N SER A 25 -2.35 0.17 1.14
CA SER A 25 -3.20 -0.44 2.15
C SER A 25 -3.49 0.53 3.30
N GLY A 26 -4.56 0.25 4.03
CA GLY A 26 -4.81 0.90 5.31
C GLY A 26 -5.54 2.23 5.22
N ILE A 27 -5.70 2.85 6.41
CA ILE A 27 -6.42 4.12 6.59
C ILE A 27 -5.49 5.23 7.07
N TYR A 28 -5.81 6.48 6.76
CA TYR A 28 -5.02 7.61 7.22
C TYR A 28 -5.38 7.99 8.66
N LYS A 29 -4.36 8.12 9.51
CA LYS A 29 -4.43 8.79 10.81
C LYS A 29 -3.24 9.72 10.94
N ASP A 30 -3.53 11.00 11.12
CA ASP A 30 -2.56 12.08 11.20
C ASP A 30 -1.47 11.81 12.24
N TYR A 31 -1.86 11.35 13.43
CA TYR A 31 -0.94 11.09 14.54
C TYR A 31 0.00 9.90 14.31
N ASP A 32 -0.24 9.05 13.32
CA ASP A 32 0.63 7.91 12.99
C ASP A 32 1.31 8.03 11.62
N HIS A 33 0.89 9.00 10.79
CA HIS A 33 1.34 9.08 9.41
C HIS A 33 2.86 9.28 9.27
N GLU A 34 3.44 10.16 10.08
CA GLU A 34 4.87 10.47 10.07
C GLU A 34 5.70 9.52 10.93
N LYS A 35 5.08 8.58 11.63
CA LYS A 35 5.80 7.61 12.45
C LYS A 35 6.42 6.54 11.55
N PRO A 36 7.54 5.92 11.95
CA PRO A 36 7.98 4.67 11.34
C PRO A 36 7.02 3.53 11.72
N ARG A 37 7.12 2.39 11.02
CA ARG A 37 6.46 1.17 11.47
C ARG A 37 7.27 0.56 12.63
N PHE A 38 6.61 0.33 13.74
CA PHE A 38 7.21 -0.22 14.96
C PHE A 38 6.39 -1.39 15.53
N GLU A 39 5.21 -1.62 14.97
CA GLU A 39 4.27 -2.64 15.39
C GLU A 39 4.86 -4.02 15.15
N LYS A 40 4.91 -4.82 16.20
CA LYS A 40 5.38 -6.21 16.14
C LYS A 40 4.58 -7.07 17.12
N PRO A 41 4.38 -8.36 16.82
CA PRO A 41 3.78 -9.28 17.78
C PRO A 41 4.60 -9.39 19.09
N PRO A 42 3.95 -9.60 20.24
CA PRO A 42 2.50 -9.59 20.43
C PRO A 42 1.95 -8.16 20.33
N PHE A 43 0.86 -8.00 19.57
CA PHE A 43 0.20 -6.70 19.45
C PHE A 43 -0.62 -6.38 20.71
N THR A 44 -0.56 -5.13 21.13
CA THR A 44 -1.58 -4.50 21.99
C THR A 44 -2.74 -3.99 21.14
N ASP A 45 -3.88 -3.66 21.76
CA ASP A 45 -5.04 -3.05 21.08
C ASP A 45 -4.64 -1.83 20.24
N SER A 46 -3.78 -0.98 20.79
CA SER A 46 -3.27 0.20 20.10
C SER A 46 -2.41 -0.17 18.89
N THR A 47 -1.48 -1.13 19.03
CA THR A 47 -0.61 -1.53 17.91
C THR A 47 -1.32 -2.37 16.85
N MET A 48 -2.39 -3.07 17.22
CA MET A 48 -3.26 -3.77 16.27
C MET A 48 -3.95 -2.76 15.34
N ARG A 49 -4.42 -1.63 15.90
CA ARG A 49 -5.00 -0.52 15.13
C ARG A 49 -3.94 0.19 14.29
N SER A 50 -2.83 0.56 14.91
CA SER A 50 -1.80 1.34 14.22
C SER A 50 -1.12 0.57 13.08
N ALA A 51 -1.11 -0.78 13.13
CA ALA A 51 -0.53 -1.63 12.09
C ALA A 51 -1.12 -1.37 10.69
N TYR A 52 -2.41 -1.05 10.58
CA TYR A 52 -3.06 -0.75 9.31
C TYR A 52 -3.19 0.77 9.03
N HIS A 53 -2.55 1.63 9.81
CA HIS A 53 -2.48 3.04 9.47
C HIS A 53 -1.46 3.27 8.33
N GLN A 54 -1.79 4.18 7.40
CA GLN A 54 -0.92 4.59 6.30
C GLN A 54 0.31 5.34 6.85
N ARG A 55 1.49 5.12 6.25
CA ARG A 55 2.75 5.76 6.64
C ARG A 55 3.27 6.62 5.50
N ASN A 56 3.93 7.72 5.83
CA ASN A 56 4.56 8.59 4.84
C ASN A 56 5.63 7.85 4.02
N SER A 57 6.34 6.89 4.62
CA SER A 57 7.29 6.03 3.90
C SER A 57 6.64 5.20 2.79
N ASP A 58 5.40 4.72 2.99
CA ASP A 58 4.64 4.00 1.96
C ASP A 58 4.23 4.93 0.81
N VAL A 59 3.80 6.15 1.14
CA VAL A 59 3.44 7.20 0.16
C VAL A 59 4.65 7.61 -0.67
N LEU A 60 5.75 7.92 0.01
CA LEU A 60 7.02 8.29 -0.63
C LEU A 60 7.52 7.18 -1.53
N ARG A 61 7.44 5.92 -1.08
CA ARG A 61 7.83 4.78 -1.89
C ARG A 61 6.96 4.63 -3.13
N LEU A 62 5.64 4.69 -2.99
CA LEU A 62 4.74 4.55 -4.13
C LEU A 62 4.89 5.69 -5.14
N SER A 63 5.19 6.92 -4.69
CA SER A 63 5.45 8.05 -5.59
C SER A 63 6.68 7.84 -6.48
N LYS A 64 7.64 6.99 -6.08
CA LYS A 64 8.79 6.64 -6.93
C LYS A 64 8.44 5.86 -8.19
N LEU A 65 7.21 5.37 -8.34
CA LEU A 65 6.74 4.88 -9.64
C LEU A 65 6.75 6.00 -10.70
N GLY A 66 6.69 7.27 -10.28
CA GLY A 66 6.70 8.44 -11.16
C GLY A 66 5.34 8.69 -11.82
N GLN A 67 5.18 9.92 -12.32
CA GLN A 67 3.95 10.37 -12.97
C GLN A 67 3.61 9.53 -14.20
N ASP A 68 2.32 9.41 -14.52
CA ASP A 68 1.77 8.77 -15.72
C ASP A 68 2.21 7.31 -15.95
N SER A 69 2.64 6.64 -14.87
CA SER A 69 3.16 5.28 -14.93
C SER A 69 2.14 4.23 -14.50
N VAL A 70 1.07 4.62 -13.79
CA VAL A 70 0.13 3.70 -13.16
C VAL A 70 -1.18 3.66 -13.95
N ASP A 71 -1.64 2.47 -14.33
CA ASP A 71 -2.94 2.33 -14.99
C ASP A 71 -4.07 2.29 -13.96
N ILE A 72 -3.88 1.52 -12.90
CA ILE A 72 -4.87 1.30 -11.84
C ILE A 72 -4.22 1.54 -10.48
N LEU A 73 -4.76 2.50 -9.72
CA LEU A 73 -4.42 2.71 -8.32
C LEU A 73 -5.53 2.14 -7.43
N LEU A 74 -5.14 1.39 -6.40
CA LEU A 74 -6.02 0.86 -5.37
C LEU A 74 -5.73 1.54 -4.02
N SER A 75 -6.77 1.97 -3.32
CA SER A 75 -6.66 2.38 -1.92
C SER A 75 -7.84 1.85 -1.12
N HIS A 76 -7.72 1.75 0.20
CA HIS A 76 -8.91 1.52 1.03
C HIS A 76 -9.67 2.83 1.21
N ASP A 77 -9.00 3.84 1.77
CA ASP A 77 -9.54 5.19 1.94
C ASP A 77 -9.72 5.93 0.63
N TRP A 78 -10.64 6.88 0.64
CA TRP A 78 -10.84 7.82 -0.46
C TRP A 78 -9.78 8.91 -0.40
N PRO A 79 -9.37 9.50 -1.53
CA PRO A 79 -8.66 10.77 -1.51
C PRO A 79 -9.53 11.88 -0.92
N ILE A 80 -8.96 12.73 -0.06
CA ILE A 80 -9.66 13.95 0.38
C ILE A 80 -10.09 14.78 -0.84
N GLY A 81 -11.28 15.37 -0.76
CA GLY A 81 -11.82 16.25 -1.79
C GLY A 81 -12.38 15.54 -3.03
N ILE A 82 -12.30 14.21 -3.12
CA ILE A 82 -12.79 13.44 -4.28
C ILE A 82 -14.29 13.66 -4.54
N THR A 83 -15.06 14.02 -3.51
CA THR A 83 -16.50 14.30 -3.61
C THR A 83 -16.81 15.44 -4.58
N LYS A 84 -15.91 16.43 -4.68
CA LYS A 84 -16.00 17.58 -5.59
C LYS A 84 -15.91 17.18 -7.08
N HIS A 85 -15.43 15.97 -7.36
CA HIS A 85 -15.29 15.43 -8.70
C HIS A 85 -16.45 14.49 -9.11
N GLY A 86 -17.45 14.33 -8.24
CA GLY A 86 -18.64 13.51 -8.47
C GLY A 86 -19.92 14.23 -8.06
N ASN A 87 -20.99 13.47 -7.82
CA ASN A 87 -22.27 14.02 -7.40
C ASN A 87 -22.36 14.11 -5.87
N GLU A 88 -21.65 15.09 -5.28
CA GLU A 88 -21.63 15.32 -3.83
C GLU A 88 -23.03 15.53 -3.24
N GLN A 89 -23.92 16.25 -3.96
CA GLN A 89 -25.29 16.47 -3.51
C GLN A 89 -26.06 15.15 -3.34
N GLN A 90 -25.89 14.21 -4.27
CA GLN A 90 -26.49 12.88 -4.15
C GLN A 90 -25.88 12.10 -2.99
N LEU A 91 -24.56 12.14 -2.82
CA LEU A 91 -23.88 11.49 -1.68
C LEU A 91 -24.45 11.98 -0.35
N LEU A 92 -24.55 13.31 -0.17
CA LEU A 92 -25.06 13.93 1.06
C LEU A 92 -26.55 13.70 1.30
N ARG A 93 -27.35 13.38 0.28
CA ARG A 93 -28.74 12.94 0.48
C ARG A 93 -28.83 11.59 1.19
N PHE A 94 -27.89 10.69 0.94
CA PHE A 94 -27.86 9.35 1.54
C PHE A 94 -27.00 9.28 2.80
N LYS A 95 -25.93 10.08 2.86
CA LYS A 95 -24.98 10.16 3.98
C LYS A 95 -24.78 11.60 4.40
N SER A 96 -25.81 12.20 4.97
CA SER A 96 -25.80 13.62 5.38
C SER A 96 -24.73 13.96 6.42
N PHE A 97 -24.33 12.99 7.25
CA PHE A 97 -23.28 13.15 8.26
C PHE A 97 -21.90 13.46 7.66
N PHE A 98 -21.64 13.10 6.39
CA PHE A 98 -20.41 13.49 5.70
C PHE A 98 -20.29 14.98 5.41
N ALA A 99 -21.36 15.77 5.56
CA ALA A 99 -21.33 17.19 5.18
C ALA A 99 -20.26 17.99 5.95
N GLU A 100 -20.14 17.74 7.25
CA GLU A 100 -19.18 18.46 8.09
C GLU A 100 -17.74 17.97 7.82
N ASP A 101 -17.55 16.65 7.66
CA ASP A 101 -16.24 16.06 7.34
C ASP A 101 -15.73 16.53 5.97
N ILE A 102 -16.60 16.59 4.95
CA ILE A 102 -16.23 17.12 3.62
C ILE A 102 -15.82 18.59 3.72
N LYS A 103 -16.62 19.39 4.44
CA LYS A 103 -16.38 20.82 4.61
C LYS A 103 -15.06 21.10 5.33
N ASN A 104 -14.72 20.28 6.32
CA ASN A 104 -13.50 20.40 7.12
C ASN A 104 -12.30 19.64 6.52
N GLY A 105 -12.47 18.96 5.37
CA GLY A 105 -11.40 18.18 4.73
C GLY A 105 -10.97 16.96 5.55
N GLN A 106 -11.90 16.33 6.27
CA GLN A 106 -11.68 15.16 7.12
C GLN A 106 -12.20 13.86 6.49
N LEU A 107 -13.01 13.95 5.42
CA LEU A 107 -13.48 12.77 4.70
C LEU A 107 -12.41 12.27 3.73
N GLY A 108 -11.70 11.22 4.13
CA GLY A 108 -10.69 10.53 3.31
C GLY A 108 -9.26 10.75 3.79
N SER A 109 -8.30 10.45 2.92
CA SER A 109 -6.86 10.47 3.17
C SER A 109 -6.15 11.54 2.33
N PRO A 110 -5.38 12.47 2.95
CA PRO A 110 -4.54 13.42 2.24
C PRO A 110 -3.35 12.72 1.56
N ALA A 111 -2.87 11.60 2.13
CA ALA A 111 -1.85 10.77 1.52
C ALA A 111 -2.32 10.17 0.19
N VAL A 112 -3.57 9.70 0.15
CA VAL A 112 -4.18 9.16 -1.07
C VAL A 112 -4.48 10.28 -2.09
N GLU A 113 -4.88 11.47 -1.63
CA GLU A 113 -5.02 12.66 -2.50
C GLU A 113 -3.69 13.02 -3.18
N TYR A 114 -2.60 13.06 -2.42
CA TYR A 114 -1.27 13.29 -2.98
C TYR A 114 -0.91 12.27 -4.06
N LEU A 115 -1.11 10.97 -3.79
CA LEU A 115 -0.81 9.91 -4.76
C LEU A 115 -1.69 9.99 -6.01
N LEU A 116 -2.98 10.30 -5.86
CA LEU A 116 -3.89 10.50 -6.98
C LEU A 116 -3.42 11.65 -7.90
N ASN A 117 -3.07 12.80 -7.32
CA ASN A 117 -2.65 13.98 -8.07
C ASN A 117 -1.25 13.84 -8.67
N TYR A 118 -0.35 13.11 -8.00
CA TYR A 118 1.01 12.91 -8.48
C TYR A 118 1.09 11.79 -9.54
N LEU A 119 0.51 10.61 -9.28
CA LEU A 119 0.61 9.47 -10.19
C LEU A 119 -0.38 9.55 -11.36
N GLN A 120 -1.48 10.29 -11.20
CA GLN A 120 -2.52 10.52 -12.21
C GLN A 120 -2.99 9.23 -12.90
N PRO A 121 -3.36 8.19 -12.14
CA PRO A 121 -3.67 6.88 -12.72
C PRO A 121 -4.90 6.97 -13.63
N LYS A 122 -5.00 6.11 -14.65
CA LYS A 122 -6.20 6.07 -15.51
C LYS A 122 -7.47 5.73 -14.72
N TYR A 123 -7.32 4.83 -13.74
CA TYR A 123 -8.38 4.41 -12.82
C TYR A 123 -7.90 4.45 -11.37
N HIS A 124 -8.79 4.85 -10.47
CA HIS A 124 -8.57 4.76 -9.03
C HIS A 124 -9.78 4.11 -8.36
N PHE A 125 -9.56 2.97 -7.71
CA PHE A 125 -10.60 2.26 -6.97
C PHE A 125 -10.38 2.37 -5.46
N ALA A 126 -11.46 2.67 -4.75
CA ALA A 126 -11.46 2.80 -3.29
C ALA A 126 -12.66 2.10 -2.64
N ALA A 127 -12.67 2.05 -1.30
CA ALA A 127 -13.74 1.44 -0.52
C ALA A 127 -13.99 2.25 0.77
N HIS A 128 -13.99 1.61 1.94
CA HIS A 128 -14.11 2.20 3.28
C HIS A 128 -15.46 2.84 3.62
N LEU A 129 -15.93 3.83 2.86
CA LEU A 129 -17.09 4.67 3.22
C LEU A 129 -18.45 4.01 2.98
N HIS A 130 -18.49 2.71 2.67
CA HIS A 130 -19.69 1.89 2.48
C HIS A 130 -20.75 2.57 1.59
N CYS A 131 -20.30 3.07 0.43
CA CYS A 131 -21.18 3.55 -0.62
C CYS A 131 -20.48 3.52 -1.98
N ARG A 132 -21.27 3.33 -3.03
CA ARG A 132 -20.79 3.50 -4.39
C ARG A 132 -20.71 4.98 -4.74
N PHE A 133 -19.55 5.44 -5.21
CA PHE A 133 -19.36 6.81 -5.65
C PHE A 133 -18.44 6.90 -6.88
N PRO A 134 -19.00 7.17 -8.06
CA PRO A 134 -18.20 7.47 -9.25
C PRO A 134 -17.82 8.96 -9.30
N ALA A 135 -16.58 9.24 -9.68
CA ALA A 135 -16.08 10.60 -9.90
C ALA A 135 -15.10 10.65 -11.08
N ILE A 136 -14.94 11.84 -11.67
CA ILE A 136 -14.00 12.09 -12.77
C ILE A 136 -13.07 13.22 -12.36
N VAL A 137 -11.81 12.87 -12.13
CA VAL A 137 -10.76 13.83 -11.75
C VAL A 137 -10.07 14.27 -13.03
N LYS A 138 -10.08 15.58 -13.28
CA LYS A 138 -9.35 16.21 -14.37
C LYS A 138 -8.09 16.84 -13.79
N HIS A 139 -6.93 16.35 -14.23
CA HIS A 139 -5.64 16.85 -13.79
C HIS A 139 -5.23 18.07 -14.61
N GLU A 140 -4.37 18.92 -14.05
CA GLU A 140 -3.88 20.13 -14.73
C GLU A 140 -3.08 19.82 -16.00
N THR A 141 -2.45 18.64 -16.05
CA THR A 141 -1.74 18.07 -17.21
C THR A 141 -2.67 17.71 -18.37
N GLY A 142 -3.99 17.69 -18.15
CA GLY A 142 -4.99 17.21 -19.09
C GLY A 142 -5.33 15.72 -18.95
N ASN A 143 -4.61 14.99 -18.10
CA ASN A 143 -4.95 13.60 -17.78
C ASN A 143 -6.28 13.50 -17.05
N VAL A 144 -6.92 12.34 -17.15
CA VAL A 144 -8.20 12.07 -16.51
C VAL A 144 -8.15 10.76 -15.74
N THR A 145 -8.44 10.82 -14.44
CA THR A 145 -8.65 9.64 -13.61
C THR A 145 -10.13 9.35 -13.44
N LYS A 146 -10.52 8.11 -13.74
CA LYS A 146 -11.85 7.58 -13.42
C LYS A 146 -11.82 6.98 -12.02
N PHE A 147 -12.43 7.67 -11.06
CA PHE A 147 -12.54 7.20 -9.69
C PHE A 147 -13.84 6.41 -9.49
N LEU A 148 -13.75 5.30 -8.78
CA LEU A 148 -14.92 4.56 -8.32
C LEU A 148 -14.68 3.98 -6.93
N ALA A 149 -15.50 4.40 -5.99
CA ALA A 149 -15.64 3.72 -4.71
C ALA A 149 -16.75 2.67 -4.75
N LEU A 150 -16.57 1.57 -4.01
CA LEU A 150 -17.53 0.48 -3.87
C LEU A 150 -18.03 0.33 -2.43
N ASP A 151 -19.20 -0.29 -2.29
CA ASP A 151 -19.85 -0.57 -1.01
C ASP A 151 -19.32 -1.88 -0.36
N LYS A 152 -19.68 -2.14 0.90
CA LYS A 152 -19.36 -3.39 1.61
C LYS A 152 -20.11 -4.58 1.00
N VAL A 153 -19.50 -5.76 1.04
CA VAL A 153 -20.07 -7.04 0.56
C VAL A 153 -21.25 -7.46 1.43
N LEU A 154 -22.41 -6.84 1.21
CA LEU A 154 -23.66 -7.09 1.90
C LEU A 154 -24.82 -7.22 0.89
N PRO A 155 -25.90 -7.92 1.24
CA PRO A 155 -27.07 -8.04 0.37
C PRO A 155 -27.60 -6.68 -0.08
N ASN A 156 -27.97 -6.58 -1.37
CA ASN A 156 -28.54 -5.38 -1.98
C ASN A 156 -27.64 -4.14 -1.96
N ARG A 157 -26.31 -4.31 -1.85
CA ARG A 157 -25.32 -3.23 -1.94
C ARG A 157 -24.56 -3.25 -3.26
N HIS A 158 -24.04 -2.09 -3.65
CA HIS A 158 -23.24 -1.91 -4.86
C HIS A 158 -21.75 -2.20 -4.59
N PHE A 159 -21.44 -3.44 -4.21
CA PHE A 159 -20.09 -3.84 -3.79
C PHE A 159 -19.22 -4.42 -4.91
N LEU A 160 -19.80 -4.74 -6.08
CA LEU A 160 -19.09 -5.35 -7.20
C LEU A 160 -19.33 -4.55 -8.48
N GLN A 161 -18.25 -4.27 -9.20
CA GLN A 161 -18.25 -3.71 -10.53
C GLN A 161 -17.33 -4.56 -11.41
N ILE A 162 -17.83 -5.01 -12.56
CA ILE A 162 -17.02 -5.66 -13.60
C ILE A 162 -16.60 -4.59 -14.59
N LEU A 163 -15.31 -4.59 -14.93
CA LEU A 163 -14.70 -3.68 -15.90
C LEU A 163 -13.93 -4.50 -16.93
N GLU A 164 -13.92 -4.01 -18.16
CA GLU A 164 -13.20 -4.60 -19.27
C GLU A 164 -12.05 -3.68 -19.67
N PHE A 165 -10.86 -4.25 -19.77
CA PHE A 165 -9.65 -3.54 -20.19
C PHE A 165 -9.10 -4.22 -21.44
N PRO A 166 -8.72 -3.45 -22.47
CA PRO A 166 -8.06 -4.01 -23.64
C PRO A 166 -6.69 -4.56 -23.24
N THR A 167 -6.35 -5.74 -23.74
CA THR A 167 -5.03 -6.35 -23.58
C THR A 167 -4.62 -7.08 -24.84
N GLU A 168 -3.34 -6.99 -25.17
CA GLU A 168 -2.71 -7.79 -26.23
C GLU A 168 -2.28 -9.17 -25.73
N THR A 169 -2.28 -9.40 -24.40
CA THR A 169 -1.88 -10.67 -23.81
C THR A 169 -2.99 -11.72 -23.98
N PRO A 170 -2.68 -12.87 -24.62
CA PRO A 170 -3.65 -13.97 -24.74
C PRO A 170 -4.13 -14.47 -23.37
N LYS A 171 -5.40 -14.89 -23.29
CA LYS A 171 -6.05 -15.29 -22.02
C LYS A 171 -5.31 -16.40 -21.27
N ASP A 172 -4.76 -17.37 -22.01
CA ASP A 172 -3.97 -18.49 -21.51
C ASP A 172 -2.57 -18.09 -21.02
N GLN A 173 -2.14 -16.87 -21.33
CA GLN A 173 -0.84 -16.31 -20.93
C GLN A 173 -0.98 -15.25 -19.83
N LEU A 174 -2.21 -14.92 -19.42
CA LEU A 174 -2.47 -13.98 -18.32
C LEU A 174 -1.97 -14.57 -17.01
N LYS A 175 -0.98 -13.90 -16.43
CA LYS A 175 -0.40 -14.23 -15.13
C LYS A 175 -0.01 -12.95 -14.42
N LEU A 176 0.00 -13.03 -13.09
CA LEU A 176 0.51 -11.96 -12.26
C LEU A 176 2.03 -11.93 -12.37
N GLN A 177 2.58 -10.75 -12.64
CA GLN A 177 4.00 -10.53 -12.86
C GLN A 177 4.53 -9.48 -11.88
N TYR A 178 5.80 -9.59 -11.51
CA TYR A 178 6.49 -8.50 -10.85
C TYR A 178 6.55 -7.28 -11.79
N ASP A 179 6.31 -6.11 -11.23
CA ASP A 179 6.62 -4.86 -11.91
C ASP A 179 8.11 -4.55 -11.72
N SER A 180 8.91 -4.65 -12.78
CA SER A 180 10.35 -4.39 -12.71
C SER A 180 10.66 -2.96 -12.25
N LYS A 181 9.78 -1.99 -12.54
CA LYS A 181 9.92 -0.62 -12.02
C LYS A 181 9.70 -0.60 -10.52
N TRP A 182 8.68 -1.31 -10.03
CA TRP A 182 8.44 -1.45 -8.59
C TRP A 182 9.59 -2.13 -7.86
N LEU A 183 10.18 -3.18 -8.42
CA LEU A 183 11.36 -3.81 -7.84
C LEU A 183 12.53 -2.81 -7.74
N ALA A 184 12.74 -1.96 -8.75
CA ALA A 184 13.74 -0.89 -8.69
C ALA A 184 13.40 0.17 -7.63
N VAL A 185 12.12 0.50 -7.46
CA VAL A 185 11.63 1.36 -6.36
C VAL A 185 11.93 0.74 -5.00
N LEU A 186 11.65 -0.56 -4.81
CA LEU A 186 11.96 -1.26 -3.56
C LEU A 186 13.46 -1.20 -3.26
N LYS A 187 14.31 -1.40 -4.27
CA LYS A 187 15.77 -1.25 -4.11
C LYS A 187 16.17 0.18 -3.72
N LEU A 188 15.65 1.19 -4.39
CA LEU A 188 15.93 2.61 -4.11
C LEU A 188 15.48 3.01 -2.69
N THR A 189 14.35 2.47 -2.24
CA THR A 189 13.69 2.88 -1.00
C THR A 189 13.89 1.90 0.15
N HIS A 190 14.79 0.92 0.01
CA HIS A 190 15.00 -0.15 0.98
C HIS A 190 15.35 0.37 2.38
N MET A 191 16.12 1.45 2.45
CA MET A 191 16.51 2.09 3.71
C MET A 191 15.31 2.61 4.52
N LEU A 192 14.17 2.89 3.89
CA LEU A 192 12.96 3.37 4.59
C LEU A 192 12.32 2.30 5.48
N GLU A 193 12.72 1.04 5.37
CA GLU A 193 12.32 0.00 6.32
C GLU A 193 12.95 0.21 7.71
N HIS A 194 14.03 0.98 7.81
CA HIS A 194 14.64 1.33 9.08
C HIS A 194 14.03 2.62 9.68
N PRO A 195 13.58 2.62 10.95
CA PRO A 195 12.83 3.73 11.54
C PRO A 195 13.46 5.12 11.41
N LEU A 196 14.79 5.21 11.57
CA LEU A 196 15.52 6.47 11.48
C LEU A 196 15.38 7.12 10.09
N TYR A 197 15.51 6.32 9.03
CA TYR A 197 15.45 6.78 7.64
C TYR A 197 14.00 6.95 7.17
N ALA A 198 13.04 6.21 7.73
CA ALA A 198 11.63 6.45 7.50
C ALA A 198 11.22 7.86 7.97
N MET A 199 11.72 8.31 9.13
CA MET A 199 11.46 9.64 9.66
C MET A 199 12.28 10.75 8.98
N ASN A 200 13.48 10.40 8.51
CA ASN A 200 14.41 11.33 7.88
C ASN A 200 14.92 10.72 6.57
N PRO A 201 14.09 10.69 5.51
CA PRO A 201 14.48 10.08 4.25
C PRO A 201 15.67 10.85 3.64
N PRO A 202 16.72 10.14 3.17
CA PRO A 202 17.81 10.75 2.43
C PRO A 202 17.29 11.56 1.22
N PRO A 203 17.90 12.72 0.90
CA PRO A 203 17.45 13.57 -0.20
C PRO A 203 17.27 12.82 -1.53
N GLU A 204 18.16 11.87 -1.81
CA GLU A 204 18.14 11.07 -3.04
C GLU A 204 16.87 10.20 -3.12
N ILE A 205 16.44 9.62 -2.00
CA ILE A 205 15.17 8.86 -1.95
C ILE A 205 13.97 9.79 -2.15
N VAL A 206 14.07 11.04 -1.69
CA VAL A 206 13.01 12.04 -1.83
C VAL A 206 12.90 12.54 -3.27
N THR A 207 14.01 12.76 -3.97
CA THR A 207 14.02 13.36 -5.32
C THR A 207 14.01 12.36 -6.45
N ASP A 208 14.74 11.24 -6.28
CA ASP A 208 15.10 10.42 -7.43
C ASP A 208 14.00 9.45 -7.80
N LEU A 209 13.97 9.10 -9.08
CA LEU A 209 13.20 7.99 -9.62
C LEU A 209 14.15 6.82 -9.93
N PRO A 210 13.66 5.57 -9.94
CA PRO A 210 14.50 4.44 -10.31
C PRO A 210 15.06 4.63 -11.72
N GLN A 211 16.39 4.54 -11.83
CA GLN A 211 17.09 4.63 -13.11
C GLN A 211 16.77 3.42 -13.99
N GLU A 212 16.73 3.64 -15.32
CA GLU A 212 16.46 2.57 -16.28
C GLU A 212 17.52 1.46 -16.20
N GLU A 213 18.79 1.81 -15.97
CA GLU A 213 19.86 0.84 -15.74
C GLU A 213 19.54 -0.11 -14.57
N THR A 214 19.04 0.43 -13.45
CA THR A 214 18.62 -0.38 -12.29
C THR A 214 17.47 -1.33 -12.65
N ILE A 215 16.50 -0.87 -13.45
CA ILE A 215 15.38 -1.70 -13.92
C ILE A 215 15.88 -2.85 -14.79
N GLN A 216 16.79 -2.57 -15.72
CA GLN A 216 17.39 -3.59 -16.60
C GLN A 216 18.25 -4.59 -15.81
N ASN A 217 19.03 -4.11 -14.84
CA ASN A 217 19.82 -4.97 -13.96
C ASN A 217 18.92 -5.93 -13.16
N ILE A 218 17.78 -5.46 -12.66
CA ILE A 218 16.81 -6.33 -11.96
C ILE A 218 16.22 -7.38 -12.90
N ARG A 219 15.87 -7.02 -14.14
CA ARG A 219 15.38 -7.98 -15.14
C ARG A 219 16.42 -9.06 -15.44
N ALA A 220 17.67 -8.67 -15.66
CA ALA A 220 18.77 -9.60 -15.91
C ALA A 220 18.98 -10.57 -14.72
N ARG A 221 18.91 -10.06 -13.48
CA ARG A 221 19.01 -10.91 -12.27
C ARG A 221 17.80 -11.83 -12.10
N TYR A 222 16.60 -11.36 -12.42
CA TYR A 222 15.43 -12.23 -12.45
C TYR A 222 15.63 -13.38 -13.44
N GLU A 223 16.07 -13.08 -14.66
CA GLU A 223 16.32 -14.09 -15.69
C GLU A 223 17.41 -15.09 -15.29
N GLU A 224 18.46 -14.61 -14.61
CA GLU A 224 19.49 -15.47 -14.05
C GLU A 224 18.95 -16.42 -12.96
N ILE A 225 18.16 -15.92 -12.02
CA ILE A 225 17.64 -16.70 -10.88
C ILE A 225 16.55 -17.68 -11.34
N TYR A 226 15.57 -17.20 -12.10
CA TYR A 226 14.37 -17.95 -12.45
C TYR A 226 14.45 -18.65 -13.82
N LYS A 227 15.55 -18.44 -14.57
CA LYS A 227 15.75 -19.00 -15.92
C LYS A 227 14.60 -18.66 -16.87
N SER A 228 14.03 -17.47 -16.70
CA SER A 228 12.89 -16.94 -17.45
C SER A 228 12.94 -15.42 -17.48
N ALA A 229 12.57 -14.80 -18.60
CA ALA A 229 12.46 -13.34 -18.74
C ALA A 229 11.04 -12.81 -18.48
N ASP A 230 10.08 -13.67 -18.14
CA ASP A 230 8.65 -13.33 -18.09
C ASP A 230 8.20 -12.57 -16.83
N LEU A 231 9.08 -12.37 -15.84
CA LEU A 231 8.77 -11.73 -14.56
C LEU A 231 7.56 -12.34 -13.84
N ALA A 232 7.19 -13.59 -14.12
CA ALA A 232 6.09 -14.26 -13.44
C ALA A 232 6.36 -14.34 -11.94
N ILE A 233 5.37 -14.01 -11.11
CA ILE A 233 5.52 -14.16 -9.67
C ILE A 233 5.62 -15.66 -9.35
N PRO A 234 6.71 -16.13 -8.70
CA PRO A 234 6.93 -17.53 -8.42
C PRO A 234 5.85 -18.07 -7.46
N GLN A 235 5.39 -19.29 -7.72
CA GLN A 235 4.47 -20.02 -6.85
C GLN A 235 5.25 -20.75 -5.75
N ASN A 236 6.01 -20.00 -4.94
CA ASN A 236 6.90 -20.48 -3.89
C ASN A 236 6.30 -20.32 -2.47
N PHE A 237 4.98 -20.15 -2.38
CA PHE A 237 4.32 -19.96 -1.10
C PHE A 237 4.44 -21.23 -0.25
N ARG A 238 5.02 -21.09 0.94
CA ARG A 238 5.12 -22.18 1.92
C ARG A 238 4.62 -21.68 3.26
N GLN A 239 4.01 -22.58 4.02
CA GLN A 239 3.52 -22.26 5.35
C GLN A 239 4.71 -22.03 6.30
N THR A 240 4.77 -20.84 6.90
CA THR A 240 5.86 -20.46 7.83
C THR A 240 5.48 -20.63 9.30
N GLN A 241 4.18 -20.73 9.62
CA GLN A 241 3.63 -20.96 10.96
C GLN A 241 2.36 -21.82 10.89
N PRO A 242 2.05 -22.63 11.91
CA PRO A 242 0.77 -23.33 12.00
C PRO A 242 -0.40 -22.33 12.03
N PRO A 243 -1.61 -22.71 11.57
CA PRO A 243 -2.79 -21.86 11.73
C PRO A 243 -3.07 -21.64 13.23
N TYR A 244 -3.68 -20.51 13.56
CA TYR A 244 -4.15 -20.26 14.92
C TYR A 244 -5.18 -21.31 15.32
N ASP A 245 -4.99 -21.94 16.48
CA ASP A 245 -5.93 -22.86 17.10
C ASP A 245 -6.44 -22.23 18.41
N PRO A 246 -7.73 -21.87 18.50
CA PRO A 246 -8.32 -21.31 19.72
C PRO A 246 -8.23 -22.25 20.93
N ALA A 247 -8.16 -23.57 20.71
CA ALA A 247 -8.05 -24.57 21.77
C ALA A 247 -6.63 -24.71 22.32
N THR A 248 -5.63 -24.37 21.51
CA THR A 248 -4.22 -24.34 21.90
C THR A 248 -3.61 -23.01 21.41
N PRO A 249 -3.73 -21.92 22.19
CA PRO A 249 -3.13 -20.65 21.82
C PRO A 249 -1.61 -20.80 21.80
N ASN A 250 -1.07 -21.18 20.63
CA ASN A 250 0.34 -21.40 20.41
C ASN A 250 1.09 -20.08 20.60
N VAL A 251 2.10 -20.08 21.47
CA VAL A 251 3.19 -19.13 21.39
C VAL A 251 4.16 -19.68 20.34
N PRO A 252 4.50 -18.94 19.27
CA PRO A 252 5.48 -19.41 18.31
C PRO A 252 6.84 -19.61 19.00
N GLU A 253 7.24 -20.85 19.24
CA GLU A 253 8.57 -21.18 19.81
C GLU A 253 9.69 -21.05 18.77
N LYS A 254 9.36 -21.03 17.48
CA LYS A 254 10.33 -20.98 16.38
C LYS A 254 10.44 -19.56 15.79
N PRO A 255 11.67 -19.12 15.43
CA PRO A 255 11.87 -17.90 14.65
C PRO A 255 11.02 -17.92 13.39
N LEU A 256 10.46 -16.76 13.03
CA LEU A 256 9.72 -16.60 11.78
C LEU A 256 10.65 -16.90 10.60
N ASP A 257 10.20 -17.79 9.72
CA ASP A 257 10.86 -18.08 8.45
C ASP A 257 10.49 -17.00 7.42
N PHE A 258 11.46 -16.20 7.01
CA PHE A 258 11.30 -15.09 6.07
C PHE A 258 11.79 -15.43 4.66
N HIS A 259 11.60 -16.66 4.19
CA HIS A 259 12.16 -17.12 2.91
C HIS A 259 11.78 -16.25 1.72
N GLN A 260 10.52 -15.83 1.59
CA GLN A 260 10.11 -14.97 0.47
C GLN A 260 10.78 -13.60 0.56
N THR A 261 10.97 -13.07 1.77
CA THR A 261 11.72 -11.84 1.98
C THR A 261 13.18 -12.04 1.55
N ASN A 262 13.82 -13.14 1.97
CA ASN A 262 15.20 -13.43 1.59
C ASN A 262 15.37 -13.57 0.07
N GLU A 263 14.48 -14.31 -0.59
CA GLU A 263 14.49 -14.47 -2.05
C GLU A 263 14.27 -13.13 -2.79
N LEU A 264 13.39 -12.27 -2.26
CA LEU A 264 13.21 -10.92 -2.78
C LEU A 264 14.47 -10.06 -2.59
N MET A 265 15.08 -10.08 -1.40
CA MET A 265 16.30 -9.32 -1.13
C MET A 265 17.48 -9.80 -1.99
N GLU A 266 17.57 -11.11 -2.23
CA GLU A 266 18.54 -11.69 -3.18
C GLU A 266 18.31 -11.13 -4.58
N LEU A 267 17.08 -11.17 -5.09
CA LEU A 267 16.72 -10.59 -6.40
C LEU A 267 17.06 -9.11 -6.52
N LEU A 268 16.80 -8.32 -5.47
CA LEU A 268 17.12 -6.89 -5.42
C LEU A 268 18.62 -6.62 -5.25
N GLY A 269 19.34 -7.53 -4.60
CA GLY A 269 20.78 -7.41 -4.32
C GLY A 269 21.03 -6.40 -3.23
N VAL A 270 20.20 -6.45 -2.20
CA VAL A 270 20.29 -5.64 -0.99
C VAL A 270 20.39 -6.57 0.20
N GLU A 271 21.00 -6.11 1.28
CA GLU A 271 21.06 -6.87 2.52
C GLU A 271 19.69 -6.91 3.21
N ASN A 272 19.36 -8.03 3.83
CA ASN A 272 18.15 -8.13 4.65
C ASN A 272 18.36 -7.39 5.99
N ILE A 273 17.95 -6.12 6.04
CA ILE A 273 18.11 -5.28 7.24
C ILE A 273 17.27 -5.73 8.44
N PHE A 274 16.31 -6.64 8.24
CA PHE A 274 15.58 -7.27 9.34
C PHE A 274 16.41 -8.33 10.07
N HIS A 275 17.43 -8.90 9.40
CA HIS A 275 18.39 -9.82 10.02
C HIS A 275 19.64 -9.09 10.53
N ASN A 276 20.13 -8.10 9.78
CA ASN A 276 21.31 -7.32 10.12
C ASN A 276 21.00 -5.81 10.04
N PRO A 277 20.48 -5.19 11.12
CA PRO A 277 20.24 -3.76 11.12
C PRO A 277 21.59 -3.02 11.04
N PRO A 278 21.68 -1.93 10.25
CA PRO A 278 22.91 -1.14 10.15
C PRO A 278 23.33 -0.58 11.52
N ALA A 279 24.64 -0.52 11.77
CA ALA A 279 25.18 0.05 13.00
C ALA A 279 24.83 1.55 13.10
N LEU A 280 24.36 1.99 14.28
CA LEU A 280 23.96 3.39 14.54
C LEU A 280 25.10 4.42 14.44
N GLU A 281 26.35 4.00 14.27
CA GLU A 281 27.55 4.83 14.48
C GLU A 281 27.76 5.94 13.44
N SER A 282 27.02 5.95 12.31
CA SER A 282 27.17 6.97 11.27
C SER A 282 26.21 8.16 11.37
N PHE A 283 25.46 8.33 12.47
CA PHE A 283 24.49 9.42 12.56
C PHE A 283 24.40 10.08 13.95
N THR A 284 24.63 11.39 14.02
CA THR A 284 24.21 12.23 15.16
C THR A 284 22.77 12.67 14.94
N ALA A 285 21.81 11.97 15.54
CA ALA A 285 20.42 12.40 15.56
C ALA A 285 20.24 13.61 16.50
N PRO A 286 19.39 14.61 16.17
CA PRO A 286 18.87 15.51 17.17
C PRO A 286 17.95 14.74 18.13
N ALA A 287 17.91 15.16 19.39
CA ALA A 287 17.18 14.49 20.46
C ALA A 287 15.72 14.22 20.07
N ALA A 288 15.29 12.96 20.17
CA ALA A 288 13.90 12.58 19.99
C ALA A 288 13.01 13.30 21.02
N PRO A 289 11.81 13.80 20.64
CA PRO A 289 10.86 14.27 21.62
C PRO A 289 10.41 13.09 22.47
N VAL A 290 10.57 13.23 23.80
CA VAL A 290 10.01 12.30 24.78
C VAL A 290 8.50 12.45 24.74
N ILE A 291 7.79 11.51 24.10
CA ILE A 291 6.34 11.48 24.12
C ILE A 291 5.90 10.81 25.43
N PRO A 292 5.17 11.50 26.33
CA PRO A 292 4.59 10.86 27.49
C PRO A 292 3.54 9.85 27.03
N ASN A 293 3.66 8.63 27.54
CA ASN A 293 2.75 7.53 27.27
C ASN A 293 1.42 7.80 27.98
N VAL A 294 0.51 8.53 27.33
CA VAL A 294 -0.86 8.73 27.80
C VAL A 294 -1.76 7.84 26.96
N PRO A 295 -2.31 6.75 27.52
CA PRO A 295 -3.34 5.97 26.84
C PRO A 295 -4.59 6.83 26.75
N VAL A 296 -4.84 7.43 25.58
CA VAL A 296 -6.13 8.05 25.27
C VAL A 296 -6.94 7.00 24.54
N PRO A 297 -8.07 6.53 25.10
CA PRO A 297 -9.00 5.71 24.35
C PRO A 297 -9.61 6.58 23.25
N VAL A 298 -9.27 6.31 22.00
CA VAL A 298 -9.92 6.93 20.85
C VAL A 298 -10.94 5.91 20.35
N GLU A 299 -12.21 6.13 20.68
CA GLU A 299 -13.31 5.45 20.00
C GLU A 299 -13.42 6.04 18.59
N ASN A 300 -13.19 5.21 17.58
CA ASN A 300 -13.40 5.57 16.19
C ASN A 300 -14.74 4.96 15.74
N PRO A 301 -15.81 5.76 15.55
CA PRO A 301 -17.12 5.24 15.14
C PRO A 301 -17.15 4.66 13.72
N GLU A 302 -16.06 4.80 12.95
CA GLU A 302 -15.86 4.18 11.63
C GLU A 302 -14.91 2.96 11.67
N GLU A 303 -14.48 2.55 12.86
CA GLU A 303 -13.68 1.33 13.05
C GLU A 303 -14.54 0.11 12.75
N ILE A 304 -14.01 -0.81 11.94
CA ILE A 304 -14.64 -2.12 11.76
C ILE A 304 -14.48 -2.84 13.09
N ASP A 305 -15.59 -3.11 13.77
CA ASP A 305 -15.59 -4.00 14.91
C ASP A 305 -15.11 -5.37 14.41
N LEU A 306 -13.94 -5.81 14.86
CA LEU A 306 -13.36 -7.08 14.45
C LEU A 306 -14.17 -8.27 15.02
N ASP A 307 -15.05 -8.01 16.00
CA ASP A 307 -15.99 -8.99 16.55
C ASP A 307 -17.24 -9.19 15.65
N ASP A 308 -17.42 -8.37 14.61
CA ASP A 308 -18.49 -8.50 13.60
C ASP A 308 -18.07 -9.31 12.34
N LEU A 309 -16.92 -10.01 12.39
CA LEU A 309 -16.42 -10.93 11.35
C LEU A 309 -16.63 -12.40 11.72
#